data_AF-E9G2V3-F1
#
_entry.id   AF-E9G2V3-F1
#
_cell.length_a   1.000
_cell.length_b   1.000
_cell.length_c   1.000
_cell.angle_alpha   90.00
_cell.angle_beta   90.00
_cell.angle_gamma   90.00
#
_symmetry.space_group_name_H-M   'P 1'
#
loop_
_entity.id
_entity.type
_entity.pdbx_description
1 polymer ?
#
loop_
_entity_poly.entity_id
_entity_poly.type
_entity_poly.pdbx_seq_one_letter_code
_entity_poly.pdbx_strand_id
1 'polypeptide(L)'
;MSGGSRGIVALFKSTDETISNDDRYLSILEENNFIGMLVPTLSFQFQTEHLRECLNQPEKYSGMILTSQRSAESVNKAVADLSDAWKEKRHYCVGIKTAETAATLLGLKNLAGQDCGNAENLSSLIVQEFQNGYLPLPLLFPCSSLKMDTLPRTLAQHDVSIEIVNSYVTVPHPLLQDFVLQLSHKVKYKTI
;
A
#
# COMPACT_ATOMS: atom_id res chain seq x y z
N MET A 1 -15.02 41.02 -4.88
CA MET A 1 -15.25 40.66 -3.47
C MET A 1 -13.93 40.22 -2.87
N SER A 2 -13.35 41.09 -2.06
CA SER A 2 -12.10 40.88 -1.32
C SER A 2 -12.37 39.99 -0.12
N GLY A 3 -12.33 38.67 -0.32
CA GLY A 3 -12.27 37.70 0.77
C GLY A 3 -10.82 37.35 1.04
N GLY A 4 -10.21 37.92 2.08
CA GLY A 4 -8.92 37.45 2.57
C GLY A 4 -9.01 35.97 2.97
N SER A 5 -7.89 35.25 2.92
CA SER A 5 -7.86 33.85 3.35
C SER A 5 -8.35 33.69 4.78
N ARG A 6 -9.14 32.64 5.05
CA ARG A 6 -9.62 32.27 6.39
C ARG A 6 -8.55 31.69 7.30
N GLY A 7 -7.38 31.37 6.76
CA GLY A 7 -6.26 30.83 7.52
C GLY A 7 -5.43 29.82 6.72
N ILE A 8 -4.37 29.36 7.37
CA ILE A 8 -3.46 28.33 6.85
C ILE A 8 -3.83 27.00 7.50
N VAL A 9 -3.93 25.94 6.69
CA VAL A 9 -4.15 24.56 7.16
C VAL A 9 -2.99 23.69 6.69
N ALA A 10 -2.32 23.02 7.62
CA ALA A 10 -1.27 22.05 7.31
C ALA A 10 -1.84 20.62 7.36
N LEU A 11 -1.68 19.88 6.27
CA LEU A 11 -2.15 18.50 6.11
C LEU A 11 -0.97 17.54 6.26
N PHE A 12 -0.87 16.90 7.42
CA PHE A 12 0.11 15.85 7.70
C PHE A 12 -0.42 14.50 7.20
N LYS A 13 0.03 14.04 6.04
CA LYS A 13 -0.42 12.76 5.45
C LYS A 13 0.68 12.06 4.67
N SER A 14 0.47 10.78 4.39
CA SER A 14 1.28 10.07 3.39
C SER A 14 0.97 10.64 2.01
N THR A 15 2.01 10.80 1.19
CA THR A 15 1.88 11.24 -0.19
C THR A 15 2.48 10.19 -1.09
N ASP A 16 1.79 9.85 -2.17
CA ASP A 16 2.42 9.12 -3.26
C ASP A 16 3.37 10.11 -3.94
N GLU A 17 4.67 9.81 -3.96
CA GLU A 17 5.69 10.66 -4.63
C GLU A 17 5.36 10.90 -6.12
N THR A 18 4.46 10.09 -6.68
CA THR A 18 4.05 10.07 -8.08
C THR A 18 2.74 10.81 -8.38
N ILE A 19 1.97 11.28 -7.39
CA ILE A 19 0.70 11.98 -7.65
C ILE A 19 0.89 13.49 -7.51
N SER A 20 1.05 14.11 -8.67
CA SER A 20 1.02 15.56 -8.90
C SER A 20 -0.31 16.18 -8.45
N ASN A 21 -0.23 17.31 -7.75
CA ASN A 21 -1.19 18.43 -7.70
C ASN A 21 -2.72 18.21 -7.52
N ASP A 22 -3.24 16.98 -7.43
CA ASP A 22 -4.68 16.70 -7.36
C ASP A 22 -5.08 16.10 -6.00
N ASP A 23 -4.65 16.75 -4.91
CA ASP A 23 -5.05 16.36 -3.57
C ASP A 23 -6.43 16.94 -3.24
N ARG A 24 -7.45 16.09 -3.20
CA ARG A 24 -8.83 16.47 -2.90
C ARG A 24 -8.99 17.30 -1.61
N TYR A 25 -8.15 17.09 -0.60
CA TYR A 25 -8.21 17.91 0.61
C TYR A 25 -7.71 19.33 0.34
N LEU A 26 -6.66 19.50 -0.47
CA LEU A 26 -6.19 20.82 -0.89
C LEU A 26 -7.25 21.54 -1.71
N SER A 27 -7.91 20.85 -2.66
CA SER A 27 -8.99 21.44 -3.47
C SER A 27 -10.15 21.93 -2.59
N ILE A 28 -10.62 21.12 -1.64
CA ILE A 28 -11.69 21.51 -0.72
C ILE A 28 -11.28 22.70 0.16
N LEU A 29 -10.03 22.73 0.63
CA LEU A 29 -9.51 23.85 1.41
C LEU A 29 -9.51 25.15 0.60
N GLU A 30 -9.04 25.09 -0.64
CA GLU A 30 -9.01 26.23 -1.56
C GLU A 30 -10.43 26.75 -1.87
N GLU A 31 -11.37 25.86 -2.21
CA GLU A 31 -12.79 26.17 -2.42
C GLU A 31 -13.43 26.87 -1.19
N ASN A 32 -12.89 26.62 0.01
CA ASN A 32 -13.37 27.21 1.27
C ASN A 32 -12.51 28.39 1.76
N ASN A 33 -11.67 28.98 0.89
CA ASN A 33 -10.80 30.13 1.16
C ASN A 33 -9.69 29.88 2.21
N PHE A 34 -9.26 28.63 2.39
CA PHE A 34 -8.07 28.28 3.17
C PHE A 34 -6.84 28.10 2.29
N ILE A 35 -5.68 28.31 2.89
CA ILE A 35 -4.40 28.02 2.24
C ILE A 35 -3.91 26.68 2.77
N GLY A 36 -4.10 25.64 1.97
CA GLY A 36 -3.64 24.29 2.27
C GLY A 36 -2.13 24.12 2.05
N MET A 37 -1.44 23.49 2.99
CA MET A 37 -0.05 23.08 2.86
C MET A 37 0.08 21.60 3.16
N LEU A 38 0.63 20.85 2.22
CA LEU A 38 0.84 19.42 2.37
C LEU A 38 2.17 19.14 3.07
N VAL A 39 2.16 18.23 4.04
CA VAL A 39 3.33 17.82 4.81
C VAL A 39 3.44 16.29 4.73
N PRO A 40 4.27 15.76 3.82
CA PRO A 40 4.56 14.35 3.75
C PRO A 40 5.14 13.85 5.09
N THR A 41 4.46 12.89 5.70
CA THR A 41 4.84 12.36 7.03
C THR A 41 5.57 11.03 6.98
N LEU A 42 5.27 10.22 5.95
CA LEU A 42 5.77 8.86 5.81
C LEU A 42 6.59 8.75 4.53
N SER A 43 7.60 7.89 4.58
CA SER A 43 8.30 7.34 3.42
C SER A 43 8.42 5.83 3.60
N PHE A 44 8.86 5.13 2.57
CA PHE A 44 8.96 3.68 2.57
C PHE A 44 10.34 3.27 2.07
N GLN A 45 10.96 2.34 2.80
CA GLN A 45 12.20 1.71 2.38
C GLN A 45 11.90 0.28 1.98
N PHE A 46 12.38 -0.14 0.80
CA PHE A 46 12.11 -1.47 0.25
C PHE A 46 13.27 -2.41 0.53
N GLN A 47 12.94 -3.65 0.88
CA GLN A 47 13.87 -4.73 1.23
C GLN A 47 13.55 -5.92 0.33
N THR A 48 14.18 -6.01 -0.85
CA THR A 48 13.68 -6.85 -1.93
C THR A 48 14.45 -8.15 -2.15
N GLU A 49 15.61 -8.33 -1.52
CA GLU A 49 16.47 -9.51 -1.69
C GLU A 49 15.72 -10.83 -1.48
N HIS A 50 15.14 -11.05 -0.30
CA HIS A 50 14.42 -12.30 -0.01
C HIS A 50 13.15 -12.45 -0.87
N LEU A 51 12.44 -11.35 -1.11
CA LEU A 51 11.27 -11.35 -1.98
C LEU A 51 11.63 -11.82 -3.40
N ARG A 52 12.77 -11.38 -3.93
CA ARG A 52 13.27 -11.79 -5.26
C ARG A 52 13.55 -13.29 -5.32
N GLU A 53 14.10 -13.88 -4.26
CA GLU A 53 14.34 -15.32 -4.18
C GLU A 53 13.04 -16.14 -4.25
N CYS A 54 12.00 -15.71 -3.52
CA CYS A 54 10.67 -16.33 -3.58
C CYS A 54 10.03 -16.17 -4.96
N LEU A 55 10.13 -14.97 -5.55
CA LEU A 55 9.56 -14.67 -6.88
C LEU A 55 10.22 -15.47 -8.01
N ASN A 56 11.47 -15.93 -7.84
CA ASN A 56 12.15 -16.81 -8.80
C ASN A 56 11.66 -18.28 -8.75
N GLN A 57 10.76 -18.62 -7.82
CA GLN A 57 10.27 -19.99 -7.59
C GLN A 57 8.72 -20.03 -7.59
N PRO A 58 8.05 -19.61 -8.69
CA PRO A 58 6.58 -19.54 -8.77
C PRO A 58 5.90 -20.89 -8.53
N GLU A 59 6.57 -22.01 -8.77
CA GLU A 59 6.08 -23.37 -8.54
C GLU A 59 5.86 -23.71 -7.07
N LYS A 60 6.44 -22.94 -6.15
CA LYS A 60 6.27 -23.12 -4.70
C LYS A 60 5.01 -22.46 -4.14
N TYR A 61 4.31 -21.65 -4.93
CA TYR A 61 3.23 -20.81 -4.43
C TYR A 61 1.95 -20.95 -5.25
N SER A 62 0.80 -20.89 -4.58
CA SER A 62 -0.51 -20.80 -5.23
C SER A 62 -0.82 -19.40 -5.74
N GLY A 63 -0.14 -18.37 -5.20
CA GLY A 63 -0.48 -16.98 -5.45
C GLY A 63 0.21 -16.01 -4.51
N MET A 64 -0.26 -14.76 -4.53
CA MET A 64 0.21 -13.69 -3.65
C MET A 64 -0.96 -13.06 -2.89
N ILE A 65 -0.68 -12.54 -1.69
CA ILE A 65 -1.57 -11.67 -0.92
C ILE A 65 -0.97 -10.26 -0.93
N LEU A 66 -1.74 -9.26 -1.38
CA LEU A 66 -1.30 -7.87 -1.52
C LEU A 66 -2.27 -6.94 -0.77
N THR A 67 -1.94 -6.57 0.47
CA THR A 67 -2.86 -5.81 1.34
C THR A 67 -2.70 -4.29 1.24
N SER A 68 -1.72 -3.82 0.46
CA SER A 68 -1.48 -2.39 0.20
C SER A 68 -0.82 -2.18 -1.15
N GLN A 69 -0.93 -0.98 -1.73
CA GLN A 69 -0.20 -0.62 -2.96
C GLN A 69 1.33 -0.84 -2.82
N ARG A 70 1.87 -0.58 -1.63
CA ARG A 70 3.30 -0.76 -1.33
C ARG A 70 3.74 -2.22 -1.43
N SER A 71 2.85 -3.18 -1.14
CA SER A 71 3.15 -4.60 -1.37
C SER A 71 3.36 -4.89 -2.86
N ALA A 72 2.50 -4.38 -3.75
CA ALA A 72 2.66 -4.51 -5.20
C ALA A 72 3.92 -3.79 -5.71
N GLU A 73 4.21 -2.58 -5.22
CA GLU A 73 5.42 -1.85 -5.56
C GLU A 73 6.70 -2.58 -5.12
N SER A 74 6.67 -3.26 -3.97
CA SER A 74 7.81 -4.04 -3.49
C SER A 74 8.13 -5.20 -4.41
N VAL A 75 7.10 -5.85 -4.98
CA VAL A 75 7.26 -6.91 -5.99
C VAL A 75 7.86 -6.34 -7.26
N ASN A 76 7.34 -5.20 -7.75
CA ASN A 76 7.86 -4.53 -8.95
C ASN A 76 9.33 -4.08 -8.77
N LYS A 77 9.71 -3.65 -7.56
CA LYS A 77 11.10 -3.31 -7.22
C LYS A 77 11.99 -4.54 -7.09
N ALA A 78 11.44 -5.69 -6.68
CA ALA A 78 12.19 -6.94 -6.57
C ALA A 78 12.49 -7.53 -7.95
N VAL A 79 11.51 -7.49 -8.85
CA VAL A 79 11.58 -8.01 -10.22
C VAL A 79 10.81 -7.07 -11.15
N ALA A 80 11.52 -6.40 -12.05
CA ALA A 80 10.95 -5.37 -12.93
C ALA A 80 9.93 -5.91 -13.96
N ASP A 81 10.01 -7.20 -14.31
CA ASP A 81 8.99 -7.89 -15.11
C ASP A 81 8.66 -9.23 -14.46
N LEU A 82 7.43 -9.34 -13.95
CA LEU A 82 6.96 -10.53 -13.28
C LEU A 82 6.67 -11.63 -14.30
N SER A 83 7.18 -12.86 -14.08
CA SER A 83 6.98 -13.96 -15.04
C SER A 83 5.49 -14.28 -15.26
N ASP A 84 5.13 -14.78 -16.45
CA ASP A 84 3.76 -15.22 -16.74
C ASP A 84 3.25 -16.30 -15.77
N ALA A 85 4.15 -17.15 -15.27
CA ALA A 85 3.82 -18.15 -14.25
C ALA A 85 3.22 -17.54 -12.98
N TRP A 86 3.57 -16.30 -12.63
CA TRP A 86 2.92 -15.56 -11.57
C TRP A 86 1.65 -14.86 -12.07
N LYS A 87 1.70 -14.17 -13.21
CA LYS A 87 0.58 -13.33 -13.72
C LYS A 87 -0.76 -14.08 -13.86
N GLU A 88 -0.71 -15.39 -14.13
CA GLU A 88 -1.88 -16.26 -14.28
C GLU A 88 -2.41 -16.87 -12.96
N LYS A 89 -1.65 -16.79 -11.86
CA LYS A 89 -2.06 -17.36 -10.56
C LYS A 89 -3.22 -16.59 -9.94
N ARG A 90 -3.91 -17.24 -9.00
CA ARG A 90 -4.93 -16.59 -8.16
C ARG A 90 -4.24 -15.70 -7.13
N HIS A 91 -4.53 -14.40 -7.15
CA HIS A 91 -3.99 -13.44 -6.20
C HIS A 91 -5.11 -12.81 -5.37
N TYR A 92 -4.74 -12.37 -4.18
CA TYR A 92 -5.65 -11.77 -3.21
C TYR A 92 -5.18 -10.36 -2.88
N CYS A 93 -6.11 -9.43 -2.75
CA CYS A 93 -5.79 -8.07 -2.35
C CYS A 93 -6.87 -7.46 -1.47
N VAL A 94 -6.54 -6.38 -0.76
CA VAL A 94 -7.53 -5.53 -0.08
C VAL A 94 -7.56 -4.16 -0.74
N GLY A 95 -8.76 -3.76 -1.17
CA GLY A 95 -9.03 -2.43 -1.70
C GLY A 95 -8.78 -2.28 -3.20
N ILE A 96 -9.70 -1.59 -3.86
CA ILE A 96 -9.69 -1.31 -5.31
C ILE A 96 -8.35 -0.74 -5.77
N LYS A 97 -7.81 0.25 -5.04
CA LYS A 97 -6.55 0.87 -5.45
C LYS A 97 -5.37 -0.09 -5.42
N THR A 98 -5.33 -1.03 -4.46
CA THR A 98 -4.28 -2.05 -4.41
C THR A 98 -4.38 -2.99 -5.61
N ALA A 99 -5.61 -3.39 -5.97
CA ALA A 99 -5.87 -4.23 -7.14
C ALA A 99 -5.44 -3.54 -8.44
N GLU A 100 -5.80 -2.26 -8.60
CA GLU A 100 -5.38 -1.44 -9.75
C GLU A 100 -3.86 -1.32 -9.84
N THR A 101 -3.18 -0.98 -8.74
CA THR A 101 -1.72 -0.92 -8.71
C THR A 101 -1.08 -2.27 -9.06
N ALA A 102 -1.59 -3.37 -8.53
CA ALA A 102 -1.08 -4.70 -8.82
C ALA A 102 -1.30 -5.10 -10.30
N ALA A 103 -2.47 -4.81 -10.86
CA ALA A 103 -2.74 -5.07 -12.28
C ALA A 103 -1.83 -4.23 -13.18
N THR A 104 -1.66 -2.94 -12.89
CA THR A 104 -0.85 -2.02 -13.71
C THR A 104 0.65 -2.29 -13.59
N LEU A 105 1.19 -2.46 -12.38
CA LEU A 105 2.64 -2.63 -12.19
C LEU A 105 3.12 -4.05 -12.48
N LEU A 106 2.30 -5.05 -12.17
CA LEU A 106 2.73 -6.45 -12.20
C LEU A 106 2.07 -7.29 -13.30
N GLY A 107 1.03 -6.75 -13.95
CA GLY A 107 0.28 -7.47 -14.98
C GLY A 107 -0.55 -8.64 -14.45
N LEU A 108 -0.97 -8.60 -13.17
CA LEU A 108 -1.77 -9.68 -12.58
C LEU A 108 -3.18 -9.70 -13.19
N LYS A 109 -3.62 -10.89 -13.62
CA LYS A 109 -4.91 -11.05 -14.32
C LYS A 109 -6.03 -11.56 -13.43
N ASN A 110 -5.70 -12.33 -12.40
CA ASN A 110 -6.66 -13.04 -11.57
C ASN A 110 -6.58 -12.57 -10.11
N LEU A 111 -7.09 -11.36 -9.86
CA LEU A 111 -7.16 -10.74 -8.53
C LEU A 111 -8.55 -10.94 -7.91
N ALA A 112 -8.55 -11.20 -6.61
CA ALA A 112 -9.76 -11.31 -5.80
C ALA A 112 -9.62 -10.51 -4.50
N GLY A 113 -10.77 -10.23 -3.88
CA GLY A 113 -10.83 -9.59 -2.57
C GLY A 113 -10.73 -8.06 -2.56
N GLN A 114 -10.64 -7.42 -3.73
CA GLN A 114 -10.60 -5.96 -3.84
C GLN A 114 -11.80 -5.27 -3.15
N ASP A 115 -12.94 -5.96 -3.10
CA ASP A 115 -14.19 -5.48 -2.49
C ASP A 115 -14.40 -5.99 -1.05
N CYS A 116 -13.46 -6.78 -0.49
CA CYS A 116 -13.57 -7.29 0.89
C CYS A 116 -13.49 -6.16 1.93
N GLY A 117 -12.90 -5.03 1.59
CA GLY A 117 -12.81 -3.82 2.43
C GLY A 117 -11.81 -3.90 3.60
N ASN A 118 -11.56 -5.08 4.16
CA ASN A 118 -10.63 -5.28 5.28
C ASN A 118 -9.95 -6.66 5.26
N ALA A 119 -9.02 -6.86 6.20
CA ALA A 119 -8.21 -8.06 6.35
C ALA A 119 -9.04 -9.27 6.81
N GLU A 120 -10.04 -9.05 7.68
CA GLU A 120 -10.95 -10.07 8.19
C GLU A 120 -11.70 -10.75 7.03
N ASN A 121 -12.39 -9.96 6.21
CA ASN A 121 -13.16 -10.47 5.09
C ASN A 121 -12.28 -11.13 4.02
N LEU A 122 -11.09 -10.58 3.77
CA LEU A 122 -10.13 -11.21 2.86
C LEU A 122 -9.68 -12.57 3.37
N SER A 123 -9.39 -12.69 4.68
CA SER A 123 -8.99 -13.97 5.26
C SER A 123 -10.08 -15.02 5.15
N SER A 124 -11.36 -14.65 5.35
CA SER A 124 -12.50 -15.55 5.16
C SER A 124 -12.62 -16.05 3.72
N LEU A 125 -12.42 -15.17 2.73
CA LEU A 125 -12.42 -15.54 1.31
C LEU A 125 -11.31 -16.56 1.00
N ILE A 126 -10.09 -16.29 1.46
CA ILE A 126 -8.94 -17.18 1.25
C ILE A 126 -9.18 -18.55 1.90
N VAL A 127 -9.70 -18.57 3.14
CA VAL A 127 -10.04 -19.82 3.84
C VAL A 127 -11.09 -20.63 3.07
N GLN A 128 -12.13 -19.97 2.56
CA GLN A 128 -13.14 -20.63 1.75
C GLN A 128 -12.55 -21.23 0.46
N GLU A 129 -11.68 -20.49 -0.25
CA GLU A 129 -11.03 -21.01 -1.47
C GLU A 129 -10.05 -22.15 -1.15
N PHE A 130 -9.34 -22.08 -0.02
CA PHE A 130 -8.49 -23.17 0.48
C PHE A 130 -9.29 -24.44 0.78
N GLN A 131 -10.40 -24.33 1.52
CA GLN A 131 -11.27 -25.46 1.87
C GLN A 131 -11.90 -26.13 0.64
N ASN A 132 -12.12 -25.36 -0.43
CA ASN A 132 -12.60 -25.88 -1.72
C ASN A 132 -11.49 -26.52 -2.58
N GLY A 133 -10.23 -26.56 -2.10
CA GLY A 133 -9.11 -27.20 -2.78
C GLY A 133 -8.43 -26.35 -3.85
N TYR A 134 -8.73 -25.05 -3.93
CA TYR A 134 -8.13 -24.16 -4.95
C TYR A 134 -6.70 -23.70 -4.60
N LEU A 135 -6.25 -23.89 -3.37
CA LEU A 135 -4.96 -23.43 -2.85
C LEU A 135 -4.10 -24.59 -2.34
N PRO A 136 -3.51 -25.42 -3.23
CA PRO A 136 -2.70 -26.57 -2.84
C PRO A 136 -1.32 -26.22 -2.27
N LEU A 137 -0.85 -24.98 -2.46
CA LEU A 137 0.48 -24.50 -2.07
C LEU A 137 0.37 -23.23 -1.22
N PRO A 138 1.44 -22.86 -0.48
CA PRO A 138 1.47 -21.62 0.27
C PRO A 138 1.18 -20.38 -0.58
N LEU A 139 0.64 -19.34 0.06
CA LEU A 139 0.57 -18.00 -0.54
C LEU A 139 1.77 -17.16 -0.11
N LEU A 140 2.41 -16.48 -1.07
CA LEU A 140 3.45 -15.51 -0.77
C LEU A 140 2.80 -14.21 -0.26
N PHE A 141 3.26 -13.68 0.86
CA PHE A 141 2.70 -12.48 1.47
C PHE A 141 3.79 -11.40 1.67
N PRO A 142 4.06 -10.56 0.65
CA PRO A 142 4.93 -9.39 0.78
C PRO A 142 4.22 -8.31 1.61
N CYS A 143 4.76 -7.96 2.77
CA CYS A 143 4.16 -6.98 3.66
C CYS A 143 5.20 -6.14 4.40
N SER A 144 4.72 -5.19 5.21
CA SER A 144 5.59 -4.44 6.12
C SER A 144 5.85 -5.22 7.40
N SER A 145 6.94 -4.91 8.11
CA SER A 145 7.34 -5.55 9.37
C SER A 145 6.39 -5.33 10.57
N LEU A 146 5.12 -5.00 10.35
CA LEU A 146 4.15 -4.71 11.40
C LEU A 146 3.39 -5.98 11.81
N LYS A 147 3.64 -6.38 13.08
CA LYS A 147 2.93 -7.33 13.96
C LYS A 147 1.73 -8.08 13.37
N MET A 148 1.86 -9.41 13.25
CA MET A 148 0.79 -10.44 13.32
C MET A 148 -0.64 -9.90 13.19
N ASP A 149 -0.94 -9.39 12.00
CA ASP A 149 -2.24 -8.84 11.62
C ASP A 149 -3.35 -9.90 11.73
N THR A 150 -4.61 -9.45 11.72
CA THR A 150 -5.79 -10.33 11.66
C THR A 150 -5.63 -11.40 10.58
N LEU A 151 -5.14 -11.03 9.40
CA LEU A 151 -5.06 -11.94 8.24
C LEU A 151 -4.09 -13.13 8.49
N PRO A 152 -2.79 -12.95 8.80
CA PRO A 152 -1.92 -14.08 9.14
C PRO A 152 -2.47 -14.98 10.24
N ARG A 153 -3.10 -14.40 11.26
CA ARG A 153 -3.67 -15.15 12.37
C ARG A 153 -4.85 -16.02 11.94
N THR A 154 -5.81 -15.45 11.22
CA THR A 154 -6.98 -16.19 10.74
C THR A 154 -6.58 -17.30 9.77
N LEU A 155 -5.61 -17.04 8.89
CA LEU A 155 -5.10 -18.05 7.95
C LEU A 155 -4.42 -19.21 8.70
N ALA A 156 -3.57 -18.90 9.68
CA ALA A 156 -2.93 -19.93 10.52
C ALA A 156 -3.95 -20.75 11.33
N GLN A 157 -5.04 -20.14 11.82
CA GLN A 157 -6.10 -20.85 12.54
C GLN A 157 -6.87 -21.87 11.68
N HIS A 158 -6.80 -21.75 10.36
CA HIS A 158 -7.46 -22.64 9.41
C HIS A 158 -6.46 -23.44 8.57
N ASP A 159 -5.21 -23.54 9.04
CA ASP A 159 -4.12 -24.28 8.40
C ASP A 159 -3.80 -23.81 6.96
N VAL A 160 -4.16 -22.57 6.62
CA VAL A 160 -3.78 -21.96 5.34
C VAL A 160 -2.32 -21.51 5.43
N SER A 161 -1.45 -22.18 4.69
CA SER A 161 -0.02 -21.86 4.69
C SER A 161 0.26 -20.56 3.94
N ILE A 162 1.04 -19.68 4.57
CA ILE A 162 1.55 -18.45 3.96
C ILE A 162 3.05 -18.29 4.24
N GLU A 163 3.76 -17.69 3.30
CA GLU A 163 5.15 -17.27 3.48
C GLU A 163 5.21 -15.75 3.57
N ILE A 164 5.49 -15.24 4.76
CA ILE A 164 5.52 -13.80 5.03
C ILE A 164 6.91 -13.26 4.69
N VAL A 165 6.96 -12.25 3.81
CA VAL A 165 8.20 -11.56 3.45
C VAL A 165 8.06 -10.09 3.80
N ASN A 166 8.87 -9.62 4.76
CA ASN A 166 8.95 -8.20 5.10
C ASN A 166 9.71 -7.46 3.97
N SER A 167 8.97 -7.02 2.96
CA SER A 167 9.54 -6.48 1.71
C SER A 167 9.65 -4.96 1.69
N TYR A 168 9.10 -4.29 2.70
CA TYR A 168 9.24 -2.86 2.91
C TYR A 168 9.02 -2.49 4.37
N VAL A 169 9.47 -1.30 4.76
CA VAL A 169 9.22 -0.74 6.08
C VAL A 169 8.73 0.69 5.95
N THR A 170 7.76 1.05 6.78
CA THR A 170 7.30 2.44 6.92
C THR A 170 8.29 3.18 7.81
N VAL A 171 8.80 4.30 7.31
CA VAL A 171 9.73 5.18 8.03
C VAL A 171 9.18 6.61 8.05
N PRO A 172 9.57 7.45 9.02
CA PRO A 172 9.31 8.88 8.93
C PRO A 172 9.88 9.45 7.64
N HIS A 173 9.18 10.41 7.03
CA HIS A 173 9.71 11.09 5.85
C HIS A 173 11.05 11.79 6.20
N PRO A 174 12.13 11.59 5.42
CA PRO A 174 13.46 12.08 5.79
C PRO A 174 13.54 13.61 5.94
N LEU A 175 12.69 14.33 5.20
CA LEU A 175 12.58 15.80 5.24
C LEU A 175 11.43 16.31 6.13
N LEU A 176 10.82 15.47 6.97
CA LEU A 176 9.68 15.88 7.79
C LEU A 176 10.01 17.09 8.69
N GLN A 177 11.20 17.10 9.29
CA GLN A 177 11.66 18.22 10.12
C GLN A 177 11.73 19.52 9.32
N ASP A 178 12.30 19.47 8.11
CA ASP A 178 12.43 20.63 7.24
C ASP A 178 11.07 21.17 6.82
N PHE A 179 10.13 20.28 6.48
CA PHE A 179 8.75 20.67 6.17
C PHE A 179 8.12 21.40 7.34
N VAL A 180 8.23 20.86 8.56
CA VAL A 180 7.68 21.49 9.77
C VAL A 180 8.30 22.87 10.03
N LEU A 181 9.62 23.00 9.87
CA LEU A 181 10.31 24.28 10.02
C LEU A 181 9.82 25.31 8.99
N GLN A 182 9.65 24.92 7.73
CA GLN A 182 9.12 25.80 6.68
C GLN A 182 7.69 26.28 6.97
N LEU A 183 6.83 25.43 7.53
CA LEU A 183 5.48 25.83 7.95
C LEU A 183 5.55 26.93 9.01
N SER A 184 6.42 26.76 10.02
CA SER A 184 6.56 27.72 11.12
C SER A 184 7.01 29.10 10.64
N HIS A 185 7.86 29.16 9.62
CA HIS A 185 8.26 30.42 8.98
C HIS A 185 7.08 31.04 8.22
N LYS A 186 6.39 30.27 7.37
CA LYS A 186 5.25 30.79 6.58
C LYS A 186 4.10 31.31 7.44
N VAL A 187 3.85 30.72 8.60
CA VAL A 187 2.84 31.21 9.55
C VAL A 187 3.27 32.53 10.20
N LYS A 188 4.55 32.67 10.56
CA LYS A 188 5.07 33.89 11.21
C LYS A 188 5.08 35.13 10.30
N TYR A 189 5.24 34.95 8.99
CA TYR A 189 5.38 36.08 8.04
C TYR A 189 4.12 36.40 7.23
N LYS A 190 2.99 35.73 7.52
CA LYS A 190 1.69 36.01 6.88
C LYS A 190 0.72 36.82 7.77
N THR A 191 1.22 37.32 8.90
CA THR A 191 0.54 38.31 9.73
C THR A 191 0.99 39.71 9.30
N ILE A 192 0.53 40.18 8.14
CA ILE A 192 0.46 41.61 7.77
C ILE A 192 -0.83 41.80 6.96
#